data_AF-A0A1F2QX47-F1
#
_entry.id   AF-A0A1F2QX47-F1
#
_cell.length_a   1.000
_cell.length_b   1.000
_cell.length_c   1.000
_cell.angle_alpha   90.00
_cell.angle_beta   90.00
_cell.angle_gamma   90.00
#
_symmetry.space_group_name_H-M   'P 1'
#
loop_
_entity.id
_entity.type
_entity.pdbx_description
1 polymer ?
#
loop_
_entity_poly.entity_id
_entity_poly.type
_entity_poly.pdbx_seq_one_letter_code
_entity_poly.pdbx_strand_id
1 'polypeptide(L)'
;MPGGADFGHFLLSLGAQAGLLLAGEGLPEGASAKEALDGVRSMIAILDMLKDKTEGQRTSAEDEILEGLLFELRMGYVEKTRASGS
;
A
#
# COMPACT_ATOMS: atom_id res chain seq x y z
N MET A 1 -17.37 -21.58 2.02
CA MET A 1 -16.35 -20.51 1.98
C MET A 1 -15.92 -20.26 3.42
N PRO A 2 -14.66 -20.47 3.83
CA PRO A 2 -14.25 -20.01 5.16
C PRO A 2 -14.33 -18.48 5.19
N GLY A 3 -15.26 -17.95 5.97
CA GLY A 3 -15.52 -16.52 6.15
C GLY A 3 -14.74 -15.94 7.33
N GLY A 4 -13.41 -16.09 7.32
CA GLY A 4 -12.51 -15.49 8.31
C GLY A 4 -11.48 -14.63 7.61
N ALA A 5 -11.14 -13.47 8.20
CA ALA A 5 -10.04 -12.64 7.71
C ALA A 5 -8.76 -13.49 7.62
N ASP A 6 -8.21 -13.61 6.41
CA ASP A 6 -6.93 -14.26 6.13
C ASP A 6 -5.87 -13.21 5.77
N PHE A 7 -4.62 -13.65 5.58
CA PHE A 7 -3.53 -12.73 5.30
C PHE A 7 -3.71 -12.01 3.95
N GLY A 8 -4.23 -12.69 2.92
CA GLY A 8 -4.62 -12.05 1.66
C GLY A 8 -5.65 -10.93 1.85
N HIS A 9 -6.69 -11.16 2.66
CA HIS A 9 -7.69 -10.14 2.98
C HIS A 9 -7.09 -8.96 3.74
N PHE A 10 -6.15 -9.22 4.65
CA PHE A 10 -5.40 -8.19 5.35
C PHE A 10 -4.56 -7.33 4.39
N LEU A 11 -3.81 -7.96 3.47
CA LEU A 11 -3.03 -7.25 2.45
C LEU A 11 -3.92 -6.38 1.56
N LEU A 12 -5.05 -6.91 1.08
CA LEU A 12 -6.00 -6.15 0.28
C LEU A 12 -6.57 -4.95 1.04
N SER A 13 -6.85 -5.09 2.34
CA SER A 13 -7.33 -3.98 3.16
C SER A 13 -6.29 -2.87 3.35
N LEU A 14 -5.01 -3.22 3.46
CA LEU A 14 -3.90 -2.26 3.49
C LEU A 14 -3.72 -1.59 2.13
N GLY A 15 -3.79 -2.37 1.05
CA GLY A 15 -3.75 -1.87 -0.32
C GLY A 15 -4.84 -0.84 -0.59
N ALA A 16 -6.07 -1.10 -0.17
CA ALA A 16 -7.19 -0.16 -0.30
C ALA A 16 -6.93 1.16 0.44
N GLN A 17 -6.41 1.11 1.68
CA GLN A 17 -6.04 2.32 2.43
C GLN A 17 -4.92 3.10 1.74
N ALA A 18 -3.90 2.41 1.24
CA ALA A 18 -2.79 3.03 0.53
C ALA A 18 -3.25 3.68 -0.80
N GLY A 19 -4.21 3.05 -1.49
CA GLY A 19 -4.86 3.59 -2.69
C GLY A 19 -5.62 4.89 -2.41
N LEU A 20 -6.37 4.96 -1.30
CA LEU A 20 -7.04 6.20 -0.87
C LEU A 20 -6.02 7.32 -0.60
N LEU A 21 -4.96 7.03 0.14
CA LEU A 21 -3.88 8.00 0.40
C LEU A 21 -3.22 8.46 -0.90
N LEU A 22 -3.00 7.54 -1.85
CA LEU A 22 -2.52 7.88 -3.19
C LEU A 22 -3.49 8.76 -3.96
N ALA A 23 -4.80 8.55 -3.86
CA ALA A 23 -5.80 9.43 -4.45
C ALA A 23 -5.79 10.83 -3.80
N GLY A 24 -5.23 10.96 -2.59
CA GLY A 24 -5.29 12.17 -1.77
C GLY A 24 -6.54 12.19 -0.89
N GLU A 25 -7.18 11.04 -0.69
CA GLU A 25 -8.36 10.83 0.12
C GLU A 25 -8.00 10.23 1.48
N GLY A 26 -8.94 10.28 2.43
CA GLY A 26 -8.73 9.73 3.77
C GLY A 26 -7.73 10.50 4.64
N LEU A 27 -7.34 11.71 4.21
CA LEU A 27 -6.46 12.60 4.96
C LEU A 27 -7.26 13.54 5.87
N PRO A 28 -6.66 14.00 6.99
CA PRO A 28 -7.24 15.04 7.82
C PRO A 28 -7.52 16.31 7.03
N GLU A 29 -8.55 17.04 7.43
CA GLU A 29 -8.91 18.33 6.82
C GLU A 29 -7.75 19.31 6.95
N GLY A 30 -7.24 19.81 5.81
CA GLY A 30 -6.06 20.67 5.75
C GLY A 30 -4.71 19.97 5.57
N ALA A 31 -4.67 18.64 5.41
CA ALA A 31 -3.45 17.91 5.11
C ALA A 31 -2.85 18.33 3.76
N SER A 32 -1.54 18.48 3.75
CA SER A 32 -0.77 18.82 2.56
C SER A 32 -0.57 17.62 1.64
N ALA A 33 -0.30 17.89 0.36
CA ALA A 33 0.11 16.86 -0.60
C ALA A 33 1.37 16.09 -0.15
N LYS A 34 2.24 16.73 0.65
CA LYS A 34 3.41 16.07 1.24
C LYS A 34 3.02 15.04 2.29
N GLU A 35 2.09 15.37 3.18
CA GLU A 35 1.59 14.44 4.21
C GLU A 35 0.89 13.23 3.58
N ALA A 36 0.16 13.44 2.48
CA ALA A 36 -0.39 12.35 1.66
C ALA A 36 0.71 11.38 1.19
N LEU A 37 1.78 11.92 0.61
CA LEU A 37 2.91 11.15 0.08
C LEU A 37 3.75 10.49 1.16
N ASP A 38 3.85 11.09 2.35
CA ASP A 38 4.49 10.48 3.52
C ASP A 38 3.65 9.28 4.01
N GLY A 39 2.32 9.40 4.02
CA GLY A 39 1.40 8.29 4.32
C GLY A 39 1.54 7.12 3.35
N VAL A 40 1.59 7.39 2.04
CA VAL A 40 1.80 6.35 1.02
C VAL A 40 3.15 5.65 1.20
N ARG A 41 4.23 6.41 1.48
CA ARG A 41 5.56 5.84 1.78
C ARG A 41 5.52 4.89 2.97
N SER A 42 4.81 5.29 4.03
CA SER A 42 4.64 4.46 5.22
C SER A 42 3.96 3.13 4.87
N MET A 43 2.90 3.16 4.04
CA MET A 43 2.23 1.94 3.60
C MET A 43 3.13 1.03 2.76
N ILE A 44 3.91 1.59 1.84
CA ILE A 44 4.90 0.82 1.07
C ILE A 44 5.90 0.15 2.01
N ALA A 45 6.42 0.88 3.00
CA ALA A 45 7.36 0.34 3.97
C ALA A 45 6.76 -0.79 4.82
N ILE A 46 5.48 -0.69 5.21
CA ILE A 46 4.78 -1.74 5.94
C ILE A 46 4.63 -2.99 5.06
N LEU A 47 4.20 -2.83 3.80
CA LEU A 47 4.05 -3.95 2.88
C LEU A 47 5.40 -4.63 2.57
N ASP A 48 6.47 -3.85 2.41
CA ASP A 48 7.84 -4.38 2.25
C ASP A 48 8.28 -5.16 3.49
N MET A 49 8.07 -4.61 4.68
CA MET A 49 8.38 -5.31 5.93
C MET A 49 7.58 -6.62 6.04
N LEU A 50 6.29 -6.61 5.67
CA LEU A 50 5.45 -7.81 5.67
C LEU A 50 5.98 -8.85 4.68
N LYS A 51 6.41 -8.44 3.48
CA LYS A 51 7.06 -9.32 2.49
C LYS A 51 8.21 -10.09 3.10
N ASP A 52 9.13 -9.38 3.75
CA ASP A 52 10.33 -9.98 4.32
C ASP A 52 9.99 -10.84 5.55
N LYS A 53 9.07 -10.39 6.41
CA LYS A 53 8.70 -11.10 7.64
C LYS A 53 7.85 -12.35 7.40
N THR A 54 7.12 -12.41 6.29
CA THR A 54 6.23 -13.53 5.95
C THR A 54 6.79 -14.42 4.84
N GLU A 55 8.05 -14.24 4.45
CA GLU A 55 8.73 -15.10 3.50
C GLU A 55 8.70 -16.58 3.94
N GLY A 56 8.40 -17.47 2.98
CA GLY A 56 8.27 -18.91 3.21
C GLY A 56 7.00 -19.35 3.93
N GLN A 57 6.15 -18.42 4.37
CA GLN A 57 4.84 -18.70 4.99
C GLN A 57 3.65 -18.30 4.11
N ARG A 58 3.92 -17.62 2.99
CA ARG A 58 2.93 -17.16 2.02
C ARG A 58 2.62 -18.23 0.98
N THR A 59 1.37 -18.25 0.55
CA THR A 59 0.92 -18.95 -0.65
C THR A 59 1.27 -18.13 -1.90
N SER A 60 1.31 -18.78 -3.08
CA SER A 60 1.56 -18.07 -4.34
C SER A 60 0.57 -16.94 -4.61
N ALA A 61 -0.70 -17.09 -4.19
CA ALA A 61 -1.71 -16.04 -4.33
C ALA A 61 -1.42 -14.83 -3.43
N GLU A 62 -0.94 -15.05 -2.20
CA GLU A 62 -0.56 -13.96 -1.29
C GLU A 62 0.70 -13.24 -1.77
N ASP A 63 1.64 -13.98 -2.37
CA ASP A 63 2.82 -13.40 -3.01
C ASP A 63 2.43 -12.49 -4.18
N GLU A 64 1.55 -12.97 -5.07
CA GLU A 64 1.06 -12.19 -6.20
C GLU A 64 0.33 -10.91 -5.75
N ILE A 65 -0.52 -11.00 -4.73
CA ILE A 65 -1.22 -9.83 -4.16
C ILE A 65 -0.20 -8.83 -3.61
N LEU A 66 0.76 -9.30 -2.81
CA LEU A 66 1.74 -8.44 -2.16
C LEU A 66 2.64 -7.72 -3.17
N GLU A 67 3.15 -8.45 -4.16
CA GLU A 67 4.00 -7.91 -5.22
C GLU A 67 3.23 -6.92 -6.10
N GLY A 68 1.99 -7.25 -6.46
CA GLY A 68 1.10 -6.35 -7.20
C GLY A 68 0.85 -5.04 -6.46
N LEU A 69 0.46 -5.12 -5.18
CA LEU A 69 0.25 -3.94 -4.34
C LEU A 69 1.52 -3.09 -4.20
N LEU A 70 2.67 -3.71 -3.94
CA LEU A 70 3.94 -3.00 -3.85
C LEU A 70 4.30 -2.28 -5.15
N PHE A 71 4.09 -2.95 -6.29
CA PHE A 71 4.36 -2.36 -7.60
C PHE A 71 3.47 -1.15 -7.88
N GLU A 72 2.15 -1.31 -7.76
CA GLU A 72 1.18 -0.24 -8.00
C GLU A 72 1.43 0.96 -7.10
N LEU A 73 1.64 0.72 -5.80
CA LEU A 73 1.85 1.80 -4.84
C LEU A 73 3.16 2.55 -5.08
N ARG A 74 4.25 1.82 -5.39
CA ARG A 74 5.54 2.45 -5.72
C ARG A 74 5.46 3.27 -7.00
N MET A 75 4.78 2.76 -8.03
CA MET A 75 4.58 3.50 -9.28
C MET A 75 3.76 4.76 -9.05
N GLY A 76 2.59 4.66 -8.41
CA GLY A 76 1.76 5.82 -8.10
C GLY A 76 2.46 6.86 -7.22
N TYR A 77 3.29 6.39 -6.27
CA TYR A 77 4.11 7.27 -5.45
C TYR A 77 5.18 8.02 -6.27
N VAL A 78 5.88 7.34 -7.20
CA VAL A 78 6.85 7.97 -8.10
C VAL A 78 6.17 8.99 -9.02
N GLU A 79 5.00 8.67 -9.54
CA GLU A 79 4.23 9.60 -10.40
C GLU A 79 3.82 10.86 -9.65
N LYS A 80 3.25 10.72 -8.44
CA LYS A 80 2.83 11.88 -7.65
C LYS A 80 4.00 12.71 -7.11
N THR A 81 5.12 12.09 -6.77
CA THR A 81 6.34 12.82 -6.38
C THR A 81 6.94 13.61 -7.53
N ARG A 82 6.89 13.07 -8.76
CA ARG A 82 7.29 13.81 -9.96
C ARG A 82 6.35 14.99 -10.28
N ALA A 83 5.04 14.78 -10.16
CA ALA A 83 4.05 15.83 -10.42
C ALA A 83 4.09 16.97 -9.38
N SER A 84 4.42 16.66 -8.12
CA SER A 84 4.51 17.66 -7.03
C SER A 84 5.84 18.43 -7.01
N GLY A 85 6.80 18.04 -7.85
CA GLY A 85 8.12 18.67 -7.98
C GLY A 85 8.26 19.62 -9.18
N SER A 86 7.16 19.96 -9.87
CA SER A 86 7.12 20.91 -11.00
C SER A 86 6.37 22.18 -10.63
#